data_AF-A0A534FQP1-F1
#
_entry.id   AF-A0A534FQP1-F1
#
_cell.length_a   1.000
_cell.length_b   1.000
_cell.length_c   1.000
_cell.angle_alpha   90.00
_cell.angle_beta   90.00
_cell.angle_gamma   90.00
#
_symmetry.space_group_name_H-M   'P 1'
#
loop_
_entity.id
_entity.type
_entity.pdbx_description
1 polymer ?
#
loop_
_entity_poly.entity_id
_entity_poly.type
_entity_poly.pdbx_seq_one_letter_code
_entity_poly.pdbx_strand_id
1 'polypeptide(L)'
;MLQRIGDALKGQKWLAYLVLGALALVFAAWGAYGIVNLNFGGSDYAAEANGAKISLEEAHNRWVRQQTQWQQRLGGMEIPPELRKRFQDQMLEGMIGEALIDERTQSLGYRVSTEALREAVQQEPAFQVGGQFSPEAAKGVLAQAGISLADYERDLRTQARRAQLEGGIRASEFLTPAERARLAELEGQEREVRYLVLPVERFKSAAGVDAAAVQAYYKAHQAEYMTPESAHLEYAQLSLAALEAQVTVSDTDLRAAYEKAKGRLEVPEKRHARHVLITGKDDA
;
A
#
# COMPACT_ATOMS: atom_id res chain seq x y z
N MET A 1 -20.84 44.80 -16.73
CA MET A 1 -22.06 44.03 -16.36
C MET A 1 -22.04 43.50 -14.92
N LEU A 2 -20.86 43.18 -14.34
CA LEU A 2 -20.73 42.69 -12.95
C LEU A 2 -20.94 43.77 -11.86
N GLN A 3 -20.67 45.04 -12.14
CA GLN A 3 -20.91 46.15 -11.19
C GLN A 3 -22.41 46.40 -10.91
N ARG A 4 -23.30 46.14 -11.88
CA ARG A 4 -24.76 46.30 -11.69
C ARG A 4 -25.38 45.24 -10.79
N ILE A 5 -24.77 44.05 -10.70
CA ILE A 5 -25.21 42.98 -9.79
C ILE A 5 -24.80 43.34 -8.36
N GLY A 6 -23.59 43.89 -8.18
CA GLY A 6 -23.11 44.36 -6.87
C GLY A 6 -23.94 45.50 -6.29
N ASP A 7 -24.36 46.47 -7.11
CA ASP A 7 -25.16 47.60 -6.64
C ASP A 7 -26.65 47.26 -6.43
N ALA A 8 -27.21 46.27 -7.14
CA ALA A 8 -28.56 45.75 -6.86
C ALA A 8 -28.64 45.01 -5.50
N LEU A 9 -27.54 44.39 -5.05
CA LEU A 9 -27.46 43.70 -3.77
C LEU A 9 -27.20 44.62 -2.56
N LYS A 10 -26.69 45.84 -2.78
CA LYS A 10 -26.48 46.83 -1.70
C LYS A 10 -27.79 47.41 -1.13
N GLY A 11 -28.85 47.50 -1.96
CA GLY A 11 -30.13 48.08 -1.57
C GLY A 11 -31.06 47.14 -0.77
N GLN A 12 -30.88 45.82 -0.91
CA GLN A 12 -31.69 44.81 -0.22
C GLN A 12 -30.81 43.77 0.47
N LYS A 13 -30.14 44.19 1.55
CA LYS A 13 -29.28 43.32 2.38
C LYS A 13 -29.98 42.02 2.81
N TRP A 14 -31.30 42.08 3.06
CA TRP A 14 -32.10 40.90 3.43
C TRP A 14 -32.11 39.82 2.34
N LEU A 15 -32.19 40.22 1.05
CA LEU A 15 -32.19 39.29 -0.08
C LEU A 15 -30.81 38.64 -0.24
N ALA A 16 -29.74 39.42 -0.03
CA ALA A 16 -28.37 38.93 -0.02
C ALA A 16 -28.14 37.90 1.10
N TYR A 17 -28.59 38.17 2.32
CA TYR A 17 -28.51 37.23 3.43
C TYR A 17 -29.36 35.97 3.21
N LEU A 18 -30.52 36.08 2.54
CA LEU A 18 -31.38 34.93 2.23
C LEU A 18 -30.71 34.01 1.20
N VAL A 19 -30.11 34.57 0.16
CA VAL A 19 -29.36 33.79 -0.85
C VAL A 19 -28.09 33.19 -0.24
N LEU A 20 -27.29 33.97 0.51
CA LEU A 20 -26.09 33.47 1.19
C LEU A 20 -26.42 32.41 2.25
N GLY A 21 -27.51 32.60 2.99
CA GLY A 21 -27.99 31.65 3.99
C GLY A 21 -28.42 30.32 3.35
N ALA A 22 -29.18 30.38 2.25
CA ALA A 22 -29.55 29.18 1.49
C ALA A 22 -28.32 28.45 0.93
N LEU A 23 -27.35 29.20 0.39
CA LEU A 23 -26.09 28.63 -0.11
C LEU A 23 -25.29 27.98 1.02
N ALA A 24 -25.15 28.66 2.16
CA ALA A 24 -24.46 28.12 3.33
C ALA A 24 -25.14 26.85 3.87
N LEU A 25 -26.47 26.77 3.82
CA LEU A 25 -27.23 25.61 4.28
C LEU A 25 -27.07 24.42 3.32
N VAL A 26 -27.03 24.66 2.01
CA VAL A 26 -26.69 23.63 1.00
C VAL A 26 -25.26 23.14 1.21
N PHE A 27 -24.29 24.04 1.39
CA PHE A 27 -22.90 23.67 1.65
C PHE A 27 -22.68 22.99 3.01
N ALA A 28 -23.42 23.35 4.05
CA ALA A 28 -23.34 22.68 5.35
C ALA A 28 -23.97 21.29 5.31
N ALA A 29 -25.11 21.14 4.66
CA ALA A 29 -25.79 19.86 4.50
C ALA A 29 -25.05 18.89 3.57
N TRP A 30 -24.26 19.38 2.61
CA TRP A 30 -23.46 18.53 1.72
C TRP A 30 -22.01 18.36 2.18
N GLY A 31 -21.41 19.39 2.76
CA GLY A 31 -20.02 19.39 3.24
C GLY A 31 -19.82 18.54 4.49
N ALA A 32 -20.83 18.43 5.38
CA ALA A 32 -20.73 17.60 6.58
C ALA A 32 -20.72 16.09 6.31
N TYR A 33 -21.19 15.65 5.13
CA TYR A 33 -21.23 14.22 4.75
C TYR A 33 -20.03 13.77 3.90
N GLY A 34 -19.12 14.66 3.52
CA GLY A 34 -17.88 14.29 2.81
C GLY A 34 -18.09 13.72 1.40
N ILE A 35 -19.26 13.92 0.79
CA ILE A 35 -19.65 13.26 -0.46
C ILE A 35 -19.07 13.94 -1.73
N VAL A 36 -18.56 15.19 -1.63
CA VAL A 36 -18.09 15.92 -2.81
C VAL A 36 -16.70 16.53 -2.62
N ASN A 37 -15.72 15.97 -3.32
CA ASN A 37 -14.39 16.54 -3.48
C ASN A 37 -14.43 17.51 -4.68
N LEU A 38 -14.75 18.79 -4.43
CA LEU A 38 -14.83 19.82 -5.48
C LEU A 38 -13.41 20.26 -5.91
N ASN A 39 -12.79 19.50 -6.82
CA ASN A 39 -11.52 19.86 -7.43
C ASN A 39 -11.75 20.82 -8.62
N PHE A 40 -11.59 22.13 -8.39
CA PHE A 40 -11.67 23.14 -9.44
C PHE A 40 -10.29 23.32 -10.11
N GLY A 41 -10.03 22.59 -11.21
CA GLY A 41 -8.96 22.93 -12.17
C GLY A 41 -7.75 22.00 -12.27
N GLY A 42 -7.75 20.81 -11.66
CA GLY A 42 -6.73 19.78 -11.89
C GLY A 42 -7.14 18.78 -12.98
N SER A 43 -6.17 18.30 -13.77
CA SER A 43 -6.34 17.06 -14.56
C SER A 43 -6.83 15.94 -13.66
N ASP A 44 -7.92 15.26 -14.03
CA ASP A 44 -8.46 14.10 -13.30
C ASP A 44 -7.64 12.82 -13.55
N TYR A 45 -6.69 12.87 -14.48
CA TYR A 45 -5.82 11.76 -14.85
C TYR A 45 -4.34 12.04 -14.52
N ALA A 46 -3.64 10.99 -14.10
CA ALA A 46 -2.18 10.96 -13.93
C ALA A 46 -1.44 10.72 -15.25
N ALA A 47 -2.05 9.95 -16.16
CA ALA A 47 -1.54 9.70 -17.50
C ALA A 47 -2.70 9.32 -18.43
N GLU A 48 -2.51 9.54 -19.73
CA GLU A 48 -3.42 9.09 -20.78
C GLU A 48 -2.61 8.34 -21.83
N ALA A 49 -3.05 7.13 -22.18
CA ALA A 49 -2.40 6.29 -23.17
C ALA A 49 -3.46 5.66 -24.09
N ASN A 50 -3.36 5.90 -25.40
CA ASN A 50 -4.32 5.40 -26.39
C ASN A 50 -5.80 5.73 -26.07
N GLY A 51 -6.07 6.89 -25.47
CA GLY A 51 -7.41 7.30 -25.02
C GLY A 51 -7.88 6.65 -23.70
N ALA A 52 -7.13 5.72 -23.13
CA ALA A 52 -7.36 5.20 -21.79
C ALA A 52 -6.75 6.17 -20.75
N LYS A 53 -7.59 6.69 -19.87
CA LYS A 53 -7.18 7.59 -18.79
C LYS A 53 -6.90 6.82 -17.52
N ILE A 54 -5.74 7.07 -16.93
CA ILE A 54 -5.36 6.54 -15.62
C ILE A 54 -5.74 7.60 -14.58
N SER A 55 -6.67 7.26 -13.69
CA SER A 55 -7.14 8.18 -12.65
C SER A 55 -5.97 8.66 -11.77
N LEU A 56 -5.93 9.97 -11.50
CA LEU A 56 -4.97 10.54 -10.57
C LEU A 56 -5.13 9.97 -9.15
N GLU A 57 -6.38 9.72 -8.75
CA GLU A 57 -6.71 9.10 -7.45
C GLU A 57 -6.18 7.68 -7.37
N GLU A 58 -6.36 6.88 -8.43
CA GLU A 58 -5.87 5.51 -8.46
C GLU A 58 -4.34 5.44 -8.39
N ALA A 59 -3.67 6.31 -9.15
CA ALA A 59 -2.21 6.43 -9.11
C ALA A 59 -1.71 6.86 -7.72
N HIS A 60 -2.39 7.81 -7.09
CA HIS A 60 -2.07 8.24 -5.73
C HIS A 60 -2.25 7.10 -4.71
N ASN A 61 -3.39 6.41 -4.76
CA ASN A 61 -3.68 5.30 -3.87
C ASN A 61 -2.68 4.15 -4.04
N ARG A 62 -2.28 3.84 -5.28
CA ARG A 62 -1.26 2.84 -5.58
C ARG A 62 0.11 3.25 -5.04
N TRP A 63 0.47 4.53 -5.19
CA TRP A 63 1.70 5.07 -4.64
C TRP A 63 1.75 4.96 -3.12
N VAL A 64 0.68 5.37 -2.42
CA VAL A 64 0.62 5.28 -0.95
C VAL A 64 0.81 3.83 -0.49
N ARG A 65 0.13 2.86 -1.12
CA ARG A 65 0.31 1.44 -0.79
C ARG A 65 1.73 0.93 -1.01
N GLN A 66 2.35 1.26 -2.15
CA GLN A 66 3.73 0.86 -2.43
C GLN A 66 4.72 1.54 -1.48
N GLN A 67 4.53 2.83 -1.19
CA GLN A 67 5.37 3.58 -0.27
C GLN A 67 5.39 2.93 1.11
N THR A 68 4.22 2.55 1.66
CA THR A 68 4.14 1.85 2.94
C THR A 68 4.91 0.52 2.93
N GLN A 69 4.79 -0.28 1.87
CA GLN A 69 5.53 -1.53 1.74
C GLN A 69 7.05 -1.32 1.66
N TRP A 70 7.50 -0.30 0.93
CA TRP A 70 8.91 0.04 0.83
C TRP A 70 9.48 0.55 2.15
N GLN A 71 8.76 1.43 2.85
CA GLN A 71 9.16 1.92 4.16
C GLN A 71 9.28 0.78 5.18
N GLN A 72 8.38 -0.20 5.16
CA GLN A 72 8.48 -1.39 6.01
C GLN A 72 9.75 -2.20 5.72
N ARG A 73 10.13 -2.36 4.45
CA ARG A 73 11.36 -3.07 4.05
C ARG A 73 12.64 -2.32 4.41
N LEU A 74 12.60 -0.98 4.40
CA LEU A 74 13.71 -0.10 4.74
C LEU A 74 13.79 0.21 6.25
N GLY A 75 13.06 -0.52 7.10
CA GLY A 75 13.11 -0.33 8.55
C GLY A 75 12.53 1.02 9.02
N GLY A 76 11.57 1.58 8.27
CA GLY A 76 10.92 2.86 8.57
C GLY A 76 11.64 4.09 8.03
N MET A 77 12.75 3.93 7.31
CA MET A 77 13.45 5.05 6.66
C MET A 77 12.62 5.65 5.52
N GLU A 78 12.69 6.97 5.36
CA GLU A 78 12.10 7.66 4.21
C GLU A 78 12.84 7.31 2.92
N ILE A 79 12.09 7.23 1.81
CA ILE A 79 12.66 6.98 0.49
C ILE A 79 13.36 8.27 0.02
N PRO A 80 14.66 8.24 -0.32
CA PRO A 80 15.37 9.40 -0.84
C PRO A 80 14.64 10.03 -2.03
N PRO A 81 14.61 11.37 -2.18
CA PRO A 81 13.83 12.04 -3.21
C PRO A 81 14.11 11.54 -4.64
N GLU A 82 15.37 11.27 -4.97
CA GLU A 82 15.77 10.75 -6.28
C GLU A 82 15.25 9.34 -6.55
N LEU A 83 15.21 8.47 -5.53
CA LEU A 83 14.63 7.13 -5.64
C LEU A 83 13.11 7.18 -5.68
N ARG A 84 12.51 8.09 -4.91
CA ARG A 84 11.06 8.30 -4.89
C ARG A 84 10.50 8.60 -6.26
N LYS A 85 11.12 9.54 -6.98
CA LYS A 85 10.70 9.89 -8.35
C LYS A 85 10.80 8.68 -9.28
N ARG A 86 11.93 7.95 -9.25
CA ARG A 86 12.10 6.74 -10.07
C ARG A 86 11.03 5.68 -9.79
N PHE A 87 10.67 5.47 -8.52
CA PHE A 87 9.61 4.52 -8.18
C PHE A 87 8.23 4.99 -8.62
N GLN A 88 7.94 6.30 -8.52
CA GLN A 88 6.70 6.87 -9.04
C GLN A 88 6.61 6.69 -10.56
N ASP A 89 7.70 6.96 -11.29
CA ASP A 89 7.77 6.78 -12.75
C ASP A 89 7.59 5.31 -13.13
N GLN A 90 8.28 4.38 -12.45
CA GLN A 90 8.13 2.93 -12.66
C GLN A 90 6.70 2.44 -12.37
N MET A 91 6.09 2.93 -11.29
CA MET A 91 4.72 2.61 -10.94
C MET A 91 3.75 3.11 -12.02
N LEU A 92 3.91 4.35 -12.47
CA LEU A 92 3.06 4.94 -13.51
C LEU A 92 3.22 4.22 -14.84
N GLU A 93 4.45 3.88 -15.24
CA GLU A 93 4.73 3.08 -16.44
C GLU A 93 4.06 1.70 -16.35
N GLY A 94 4.11 1.06 -15.18
CA GLY A 94 3.37 -0.16 -14.93
C GLY A 94 1.85 0.00 -15.11
N MET A 95 1.27 1.09 -14.58
CA MET A 95 -0.15 1.39 -14.76
C MET A 95 -0.52 1.65 -16.22
N ILE A 96 0.35 2.32 -16.99
CA ILE A 96 0.20 2.53 -18.43
C ILE A 96 0.20 1.18 -19.15
N GLY A 97 1.19 0.32 -18.88
CA GLY A 97 1.24 -1.02 -19.46
C GLY A 97 -0.01 -1.84 -19.12
N GLU A 98 -0.48 -1.77 -17.88
CA GLU A 98 -1.69 -2.48 -17.46
C GLU A 98 -2.96 -2.00 -18.19
N ALA A 99 -3.12 -0.68 -18.33
CA ALA A 99 -4.24 -0.07 -19.03
C ALA A 99 -4.23 -0.41 -20.53
N LEU A 100 -3.06 -0.36 -21.17
CA LEU A 100 -2.90 -0.72 -22.58
C LEU A 100 -3.19 -2.20 -22.83
N ILE A 101 -2.74 -3.10 -21.95
CA ILE A 101 -3.05 -4.53 -22.07
C ILE A 101 -4.56 -4.75 -21.89
N ASP A 102 -5.20 -4.11 -20.90
CA ASP A 102 -6.64 -4.26 -20.71
C ASP A 102 -7.42 -3.76 -21.93
N GLU A 103 -7.11 -2.58 -22.44
CA GLU A 103 -7.70 -2.04 -23.68
C GLU A 103 -7.51 -3.03 -24.85
N ARG A 104 -6.30 -3.55 -25.03
CA ARG A 104 -5.99 -4.49 -26.11
C ARG A 104 -6.77 -5.81 -25.97
N THR A 105 -6.88 -6.35 -24.76
CA THR A 105 -7.67 -7.58 -24.53
C THR A 105 -9.14 -7.35 -24.85
N GLN A 106 -9.69 -6.18 -24.50
CA GLN A 106 -11.08 -5.84 -24.81
C GLN A 106 -11.30 -5.64 -26.31
N SER A 107 -10.38 -4.98 -27.01
CA SER A 107 -10.49 -4.77 -28.47
C SER A 107 -10.32 -6.07 -29.28
N LEU A 108 -9.56 -7.03 -28.76
CA LEU A 108 -9.46 -8.38 -29.32
C LEU A 108 -10.65 -9.29 -28.97
N GLY A 109 -11.61 -8.82 -28.17
CA GLY A 109 -12.81 -9.57 -27.83
C GLY A 109 -12.65 -10.58 -26.68
N TYR A 110 -11.57 -10.51 -25.90
CA TYR A 110 -11.43 -11.34 -24.70
C TYR A 110 -12.50 -10.97 -23.67
N ARG A 111 -13.26 -11.97 -23.23
CA ARG A 111 -14.35 -11.82 -22.25
C ARG A 111 -14.27 -12.96 -21.23
N VAL A 112 -14.59 -12.63 -19.99
CA VAL A 112 -14.67 -13.58 -18.88
C VAL A 112 -16.13 -13.60 -18.43
N SER A 113 -16.74 -14.78 -18.42
CA SER A 113 -18.13 -14.94 -18.01
C SER A 113 -18.29 -14.70 -16.51
N THR A 114 -19.50 -14.31 -16.09
CA THR A 114 -19.80 -14.13 -14.67
C THR A 114 -19.71 -15.46 -13.92
N GLU A 115 -20.01 -16.56 -14.59
CA GLU A 115 -19.91 -17.92 -14.05
C GLU A 115 -18.46 -18.29 -13.76
N ALA A 116 -17.54 -18.04 -14.71
CA ALA A 116 -16.11 -18.30 -14.52
C ALA A 116 -15.53 -17.42 -13.41
N LEU A 117 -15.98 -16.17 -13.31
CA LEU A 117 -15.58 -15.28 -12.23
C LEU A 117 -16.07 -15.79 -10.87
N ARG A 118 -17.33 -16.24 -10.79
CA ARG A 118 -17.90 -16.81 -9.57
C ARG A 118 -17.17 -18.08 -9.15
N GLU A 119 -16.83 -18.95 -10.11
CA GLU A 119 -16.06 -20.15 -9.85
C GLU A 119 -14.67 -19.81 -9.31
N ALA A 120 -13.96 -18.85 -9.91
CA ALA A 120 -12.67 -18.38 -9.43
C ALA A 120 -12.76 -17.81 -7.99
N VAL A 121 -13.79 -17.02 -7.68
CA VAL A 121 -14.04 -16.50 -6.32
C VAL A 121 -14.32 -17.64 -5.34
N GLN A 122 -15.07 -18.67 -5.74
CA GLN A 122 -15.36 -19.82 -4.88
C GLN A 122 -14.13 -20.72 -4.65
N GLN A 123 -13.22 -20.78 -5.62
CA GLN A 123 -11.97 -21.54 -5.54
C GLN A 123 -10.88 -20.82 -4.75
N GLU A 124 -11.04 -19.53 -4.45
CA GLU A 124 -10.09 -18.75 -3.66
C GLU A 124 -9.95 -19.33 -2.23
N PRO A 125 -8.78 -19.90 -1.87
CA PRO A 125 -8.60 -20.55 -0.57
C PRO A 125 -8.84 -19.61 0.62
N ALA A 126 -8.53 -18.32 0.46
CA ALA A 126 -8.78 -17.33 1.52
C ALA A 126 -10.27 -17.13 1.83
N PHE A 127 -11.17 -17.50 0.91
CA PHE A 127 -12.62 -17.37 1.08
C PHE A 127 -13.29 -18.66 1.51
N GLN A 128 -12.51 -19.70 1.83
CA GLN A 128 -13.03 -21.01 2.20
C GLN A 128 -12.92 -21.29 3.70
N VAL A 129 -13.94 -21.95 4.25
CA VAL A 129 -13.94 -22.51 5.61
C VAL A 129 -14.20 -24.00 5.50
N GLY A 130 -13.23 -24.82 5.91
CA GLY A 130 -13.32 -26.28 5.74
C GLY A 130 -13.34 -26.73 4.28
N GLY A 131 -12.71 -25.97 3.38
CA GLY A 131 -12.66 -26.26 1.94
C GLY A 131 -13.92 -25.90 1.16
N GLN A 132 -14.87 -25.20 1.78
CA GLN A 132 -16.10 -24.72 1.14
C GLN A 132 -16.16 -23.20 1.21
N PHE A 133 -16.63 -22.56 0.14
CA PHE A 133 -16.76 -21.10 0.08
C PHE A 133 -17.68 -20.57 1.20
N SER A 134 -17.22 -19.56 1.94
CA SER A 134 -17.98 -18.86 2.96
C SER A 134 -18.06 -17.36 2.63
N PRO A 135 -19.27 -16.82 2.39
CA PRO A 135 -19.46 -15.38 2.20
C PRO A 135 -18.96 -14.53 3.38
N GLU A 136 -19.06 -15.04 4.60
CA GLU A 136 -18.60 -14.38 5.83
C GLU A 136 -17.08 -14.33 5.88
N ALA A 137 -16.41 -15.43 5.50
CA ALA A 137 -14.95 -15.46 5.40
C ALA A 137 -14.46 -14.49 4.32
N ALA A 138 -15.09 -14.49 3.14
CA ALA A 138 -14.77 -13.56 2.06
C ALA A 138 -14.94 -12.10 2.50
N LYS A 139 -16.06 -11.75 3.14
CA LYS A 139 -16.28 -10.41 3.70
C LYS A 139 -15.23 -10.05 4.76
N GLY A 140 -14.88 -10.98 5.64
CA GLY A 140 -13.88 -10.76 6.68
C GLY A 140 -12.49 -10.46 6.10
N VAL A 141 -12.03 -11.27 5.14
CA VAL A 141 -10.74 -11.10 4.47
C VAL A 141 -10.70 -9.80 3.66
N LEU A 142 -11.74 -9.53 2.86
CA LEU A 142 -11.82 -8.32 2.05
C LEU A 142 -11.90 -7.05 2.91
N ALA A 143 -12.62 -7.09 4.04
CA ALA A 143 -12.70 -5.98 4.97
C ALA A 143 -11.34 -5.67 5.62
N GLN A 144 -10.53 -6.69 5.94
CA GLN A 144 -9.17 -6.48 6.46
C GLN A 144 -8.27 -5.79 5.42
N ALA A 145 -8.48 -6.06 4.14
CA ALA A 145 -7.76 -5.41 3.05
C ALA A 145 -8.36 -4.05 2.61
N GLY A 146 -9.52 -3.67 3.16
CA GLY A 146 -10.23 -2.45 2.77
C GLY A 146 -10.78 -2.47 1.33
N ILE A 147 -11.07 -3.66 0.80
CA ILE A 147 -11.52 -3.87 -0.59
C ILE A 147 -12.99 -4.31 -0.57
N SER A 148 -13.80 -3.79 -1.50
CA SER A 148 -15.18 -4.26 -1.66
C SER A 148 -15.22 -5.53 -2.53
N LEU A 149 -16.24 -6.37 -2.35
CA LEU A 149 -16.42 -7.56 -3.19
C LEU A 149 -16.55 -7.20 -4.68
N ALA A 150 -17.23 -6.09 -5.00
CA ALA A 150 -17.39 -5.63 -6.37
C ALA A 150 -16.06 -5.17 -6.99
N ASP A 151 -15.21 -4.50 -6.21
CA ASP A 151 -13.86 -4.11 -6.65
C ASP A 151 -12.99 -5.34 -6.87
N TYR A 152 -13.03 -6.31 -5.95
CA TYR A 152 -12.29 -7.57 -6.10
C TYR A 152 -12.73 -8.32 -7.36
N GLU A 153 -14.05 -8.45 -7.60
CA GLU A 153 -14.58 -9.09 -8.81
C GLU A 153 -14.18 -8.37 -10.09
N ARG A 154 -14.17 -7.03 -10.09
CA ARG A 154 -13.69 -6.24 -11.23
C ARG A 154 -12.22 -6.52 -11.50
N ASP A 155 -11.39 -6.48 -10.47
CA ASP A 155 -9.96 -6.67 -10.59
C ASP A 155 -9.63 -8.11 -11.05
N LEU A 156 -10.32 -9.10 -10.48
CA LEU A 156 -10.20 -10.50 -10.88
C LEU A 156 -10.62 -10.71 -12.35
N ARG A 157 -11.67 -10.02 -12.81
CA ARG A 157 -12.09 -10.06 -14.23
C ARG A 157 -11.00 -9.52 -15.15
N THR A 158 -10.38 -8.40 -14.79
CA THR A 158 -9.28 -7.81 -15.56
C THR A 158 -8.06 -8.73 -15.60
N GLN A 159 -7.70 -9.32 -14.46
CA GLN A 159 -6.60 -10.29 -14.36
C GLN A 159 -6.88 -11.54 -15.21
N ALA A 160 -8.09 -12.09 -15.15
CA ALA A 160 -8.46 -13.26 -15.93
C ALA A 160 -8.41 -13.01 -17.45
N ARG A 161 -8.84 -11.83 -17.93
CA ARG A 161 -8.69 -11.45 -19.35
C ARG A 161 -7.22 -11.43 -19.78
N ARG A 162 -6.36 -10.81 -18.96
CA ARG A 162 -4.92 -10.76 -19.24
C ARG A 162 -4.29 -12.15 -19.26
N ALA A 163 -4.61 -12.98 -18.26
CA ALA A 163 -4.12 -14.35 -18.18
C ALA A 163 -4.52 -15.17 -19.41
N GLN A 164 -5.72 -14.96 -19.96
CA GLN A 164 -6.17 -15.62 -21.18
C GLN A 164 -5.35 -15.19 -22.42
N LEU A 165 -5.04 -13.90 -22.56
CA LEU A 165 -4.18 -13.40 -23.64
C LEU A 165 -2.76 -13.97 -23.52
N GLU A 166 -2.14 -13.86 -22.34
CA GLU A 166 -0.80 -14.39 -22.11
C GLU A 166 -0.73 -15.90 -22.29
N GLY A 167 -1.75 -16.63 -21.83
CA GLY A 167 -1.88 -18.06 -22.04
C GLY A 167 -1.98 -18.41 -23.52
N GLY A 168 -2.71 -17.62 -24.31
CA GLY A 168 -2.78 -17.76 -25.76
C GLY A 168 -1.43 -17.53 -26.44
N ILE A 169 -0.69 -16.50 -26.03
CA ILE A 169 0.67 -16.24 -26.53
C ILE A 169 1.59 -17.41 -26.23
N ARG A 170 1.63 -17.89 -24.97
CA ARG A 170 2.41 -19.06 -24.57
C ARG A 170 2.00 -20.31 -25.33
N ALA A 171 0.71 -20.59 -25.47
CA ALA A 171 0.23 -21.75 -26.21
C ALA A 171 0.53 -21.67 -27.73
N SER A 172 0.72 -20.47 -28.26
CA SER A 172 1.12 -20.25 -29.66
C SER A 172 2.64 -20.27 -29.87
N GLU A 173 3.43 -20.39 -28.80
CA GLU A 173 4.88 -20.46 -28.91
C GLU A 173 5.30 -21.79 -29.52
N PHE A 174 6.23 -21.73 -30.47
CA PHE A 174 6.87 -22.92 -31.03
C PHE A 174 8.34 -22.62 -31.26
N LEU A 175 9.17 -23.63 -31.10
CA LEU A 175 10.59 -23.57 -31.43
C LEU A 175 10.82 -24.29 -32.76
N THR A 176 11.44 -23.60 -33.70
CA THR A 176 11.89 -24.21 -34.94
C THR A 176 13.04 -25.21 -34.68
N PRO A 177 13.27 -26.18 -35.58
CA PRO A 177 14.43 -27.05 -35.48
C PRO A 177 15.77 -26.30 -35.39
N ALA A 178 15.90 -25.16 -36.09
CA ALA A 178 17.10 -24.33 -36.08
C ALA A 178 17.32 -23.65 -34.71
N GLU A 179 16.27 -23.09 -34.11
CA GLU A 179 16.36 -22.48 -32.78
C GLU A 179 16.73 -23.51 -31.70
N ARG A 180 16.14 -24.71 -31.75
CA ARG A 180 16.50 -25.80 -30.84
C ARG A 180 17.96 -26.22 -30.99
N ALA A 181 18.44 -26.37 -32.23
CA ALA A 181 19.84 -26.71 -32.48
C ALA A 181 20.79 -25.62 -31.96
N ARG A 182 20.45 -24.34 -32.17
CA ARG A 182 21.25 -23.22 -31.70
C ARG A 182 21.26 -23.13 -30.17
N LEU A 183 20.14 -23.38 -29.50
CA LEU A 183 20.08 -23.40 -28.05
C LEU A 183 20.97 -24.51 -27.49
N ALA A 184 20.89 -25.72 -28.04
CA ALA A 184 21.74 -26.84 -27.64
C ALA A 184 23.24 -26.55 -27.87
N GLU A 185 23.59 -25.90 -28.98
CA GLU A 185 24.97 -25.46 -29.25
C GLU A 185 25.46 -24.44 -28.22
N LEU A 186 24.62 -23.47 -27.83
CA LEU A 186 24.95 -22.45 -26.84
C LEU A 186 25.08 -23.03 -25.43
N GLU A 187 24.18 -23.92 -25.03
CA GLU A 187 24.24 -24.62 -23.73
C GLU A 187 25.46 -25.54 -23.64
N GLY A 188 25.82 -26.20 -24.75
CA GLY A 188 27.02 -27.03 -24.86
C GLY A 188 28.31 -26.27 -25.17
N GLN A 189 28.28 -24.93 -25.18
CA GLN A 189 29.41 -24.14 -25.61
C GLN A 189 30.50 -24.04 -24.53
N GLU A 190 31.57 -24.80 -24.69
CA GLU A 190 32.77 -24.67 -23.88
C GLU A 190 33.66 -23.50 -24.36
N ARG A 191 34.28 -22.80 -23.41
CA ARG A 191 35.21 -21.70 -23.68
C ARG A 191 36.50 -21.92 -22.91
N GLU A 192 37.60 -22.08 -23.63
CA GLU A 192 38.94 -22.09 -23.02
C GLU A 192 39.40 -20.64 -22.83
N VAL A 193 39.63 -20.25 -21.56
CA VAL A 193 40.16 -18.92 -21.22
C VAL A 193 41.57 -19.07 -20.69
N ARG A 194 42.52 -18.40 -21.33
CA ARG A 194 43.87 -18.23 -20.80
C ARG A 194 43.91 -16.95 -19.98
N TYR A 195 44.35 -17.07 -18.74
CA TYR A 195 44.54 -15.92 -17.86
C TYR A 195 45.96 -15.94 -17.31
N LEU A 196 46.46 -14.74 -17.02
CA LEU A 196 47.72 -14.54 -16.32
C LEU A 196 47.40 -13.91 -14.97
N VAL A 197 47.80 -14.58 -13.90
CA VAL A 197 47.76 -13.99 -12.55
C VAL A 197 49.07 -13.27 -12.32
N LEU A 198 49.01 -11.97 -12.07
CA LEU A 198 50.15 -11.16 -11.69
C LEU A 198 50.20 -11.05 -10.15
N PRO A 199 51.04 -11.85 -9.46
CA PRO A 199 51.15 -11.76 -8.02
C PRO A 199 51.78 -10.44 -7.60
N VAL A 200 51.03 -9.64 -6.84
CA VAL A 200 51.44 -8.31 -6.35
C VAL A 200 52.78 -8.36 -5.62
N GLU A 201 53.07 -9.43 -4.88
CA GLU A 201 54.32 -9.61 -4.15
C GLU A 201 55.59 -9.58 -5.04
N ARG A 202 55.48 -9.94 -6.33
CA ARG A 202 56.62 -9.84 -7.27
C ARG A 202 56.99 -8.40 -7.64
N PHE A 203 56.08 -7.45 -7.43
CA PHE A 203 56.24 -6.04 -7.79
C PHE A 203 56.34 -5.12 -6.58
N LYS A 204 56.04 -5.63 -5.38
CA LYS A 204 56.05 -4.88 -4.11
C LYS A 204 57.42 -4.27 -3.79
N SER A 205 58.51 -4.96 -4.15
CA SER A 205 59.88 -4.46 -3.95
C SER A 205 60.30 -3.37 -4.94
N ALA A 206 59.61 -3.22 -6.08
CA ALA A 206 59.85 -2.15 -7.05
C ALA A 206 59.17 -0.84 -6.63
N ALA A 207 58.17 -0.90 -5.74
CA ALA A 207 57.51 0.25 -5.16
C ALA A 207 58.27 0.72 -3.91
N GLY A 208 59.32 1.53 -4.13
CA GLY A 208 59.99 2.25 -3.05
C GLY A 208 59.14 3.45 -2.63
N VAL A 209 58.27 3.28 -1.62
CA VAL A 209 57.60 4.41 -0.98
C VAL A 209 58.56 4.98 0.07
N ASP A 210 59.11 6.16 -0.17
CA ASP A 210 59.95 6.84 0.80
C ASP A 210 59.11 7.60 1.86
N ALA A 211 59.75 7.96 2.97
CA ALA A 211 59.06 8.65 4.06
C ALA A 211 58.50 10.03 3.63
N ALA A 212 59.10 10.66 2.63
CA ALA A 212 58.65 11.94 2.09
C ALA A 212 57.32 11.79 1.33
N ALA A 213 57.17 10.74 0.53
CA ALA A 213 55.93 10.40 -0.17
C ALA A 213 54.81 10.04 0.81
N VAL A 214 55.12 9.28 1.87
CA VAL A 214 54.16 8.99 2.95
C VAL A 214 53.69 10.29 3.61
N GLN A 215 54.62 11.19 3.93
CA GLN A 215 54.26 12.44 4.60
C GLN A 215 53.49 13.41 3.69
N ALA A 216 53.80 13.44 2.39
CA ALA A 216 53.04 14.20 1.40
C ALA A 216 51.61 13.65 1.25
N TYR A 217 51.46 12.32 1.18
CA TYR A 217 50.15 11.67 1.10
C TYR A 217 49.31 11.94 2.36
N TYR A 218 49.90 11.77 3.55
CA TYR A 218 49.24 12.03 4.82
C TYR A 218 48.75 13.49 4.93
N LYS A 219 49.58 14.47 4.52
CA LYS A 219 49.19 15.88 4.51
C LYS A 219 48.05 16.18 3.54
N ALA A 220 48.03 15.53 2.37
CA ALA A 220 46.99 15.71 1.38
C ALA A 220 45.64 15.06 1.77
N HIS A 221 45.66 14.02 2.60
CA HIS A 221 44.48 13.21 2.95
C HIS A 221 44.19 13.17 4.45
N GLN A 222 44.53 14.23 5.20
CA GLN A 222 44.36 14.26 6.66
C GLN A 222 42.95 13.88 7.14
N ALA A 223 41.91 14.25 6.37
CA ALA A 223 40.52 13.93 6.67
C ALA A 223 40.24 12.43 6.79
N GLU A 224 40.97 11.57 6.06
CA GLU A 224 40.82 10.11 6.10
C GLU A 224 41.49 9.47 7.33
N TYR A 225 42.36 10.21 8.01
CA TYR A 225 43.11 9.77 9.18
C TYR A 225 42.64 10.41 10.49
N MET A 226 41.52 11.15 10.46
CA MET A 226 40.90 11.70 11.66
C MET A 226 40.11 10.59 12.37
N THR A 227 40.17 10.57 13.70
CA THR A 227 39.25 9.75 14.48
C THR A 227 37.82 10.26 14.27
N PRO A 228 36.81 9.36 14.21
CA PRO A 228 35.41 9.76 14.13
C PRO A 228 35.05 10.78 15.21
N GLU A 229 34.13 11.68 14.91
CA GLU A 229 33.62 12.63 15.91
C GLU A 229 33.04 11.85 17.11
N SER A 230 33.64 12.06 18.29
CA SER A 230 33.19 11.46 19.55
C SER A 230 32.81 12.57 20.53
N ALA A 231 31.66 12.43 21.18
CA ALA A 231 31.21 13.33 22.24
C ALA A 231 31.23 12.62 23.60
N HIS A 232 31.68 13.33 24.64
CA HIS A 232 31.47 12.90 26.03
C HIS A 232 30.08 13.37 26.47
N LEU A 233 29.21 12.43 26.83
CA LEU A 233 27.83 12.69 27.23
C LEU A 233 27.62 12.22 28.66
N GLU A 234 27.14 13.12 29.52
CA GLU A 234 26.52 12.76 30.79
C GLU A 234 25.00 12.73 30.59
N TYR A 235 24.36 11.63 30.97
CA TYR A 235 22.92 11.48 30.86
C TYR A 235 22.33 10.82 32.11
N ALA A 236 21.10 11.22 32.44
CA ALA A 236 20.28 10.55 33.44
C ALA A 236 19.21 9.72 32.71
N GLN A 237 19.17 8.41 32.97
CA GLN A 237 18.19 7.52 32.35
C GLN A 237 17.01 7.28 33.29
N LEU A 238 15.82 7.70 32.85
CA LEU A 238 14.56 7.36 33.50
C LEU A 238 13.88 6.25 32.67
N SER A 239 13.67 5.09 33.26
CA SER A 239 12.90 4.01 32.62
C SER A 239 11.68 3.66 33.45
N LEU A 240 10.58 3.34 32.78
CA LEU A 240 9.34 2.93 33.43
C LEU A 240 9.56 1.66 34.26
N ALA A 241 10.34 0.70 33.75
CA ALA A 241 10.69 -0.52 34.48
C ALA A 241 11.48 -0.23 35.78
N ALA A 242 12.39 0.76 35.78
CA ALA A 242 13.13 1.15 36.98
C ALA A 242 12.25 1.90 38.00
N LEU A 243 11.22 2.61 37.54
CA LEU A 243 10.20 3.22 38.40
C LEU A 243 9.26 2.17 38.98
N GLU A 244 8.76 1.26 38.15
CA GLU A 244 7.88 0.16 38.57
C GLU A 244 8.53 -0.72 39.63
N ALA A 245 9.82 -1.02 39.50
CA ALA A 245 10.58 -1.78 40.51
C ALA A 245 10.68 -1.07 41.88
N GLN A 246 10.44 0.24 41.94
CA GLN A 246 10.43 1.03 43.19
C GLN A 246 9.01 1.21 43.74
N VAL A 247 7.97 0.90 42.99
CA VAL A 247 6.58 1.01 43.43
C VAL A 247 6.19 -0.28 44.16
N THR A 248 6.04 -0.19 45.48
CA THR A 248 5.42 -1.27 46.27
C THR A 248 3.92 -1.00 46.37
N VAL A 249 3.11 -1.85 45.73
CA VAL A 249 1.65 -1.75 45.79
C VAL A 249 1.16 -2.45 47.07
N SER A 250 0.43 -1.73 47.92
CA SER A 250 -0.13 -2.30 49.15
C SER A 250 -1.50 -2.95 48.92
N ASP A 251 -1.85 -3.95 49.73
CA ASP A 251 -3.17 -4.59 49.69
C ASP A 251 -4.31 -3.60 49.96
N THR A 252 -4.05 -2.56 50.75
CA THR A 252 -5.00 -1.47 51.01
C THR A 252 -5.30 -0.66 49.76
N ASP A 253 -4.29 -0.38 48.93
CA ASP A 253 -4.46 0.36 47.67
C ASP A 253 -5.19 -0.48 46.63
N LEU A 254 -4.89 -1.79 46.57
CA LEU A 254 -5.61 -2.74 45.71
C LEU A 254 -7.09 -2.84 46.08
N ARG A 255 -7.41 -2.93 47.37
CA ARG A 255 -8.81 -2.96 47.84
C ARG A 255 -9.54 -1.65 47.55
N ALA A 256 -8.90 -0.51 47.76
CA ALA A 256 -9.47 0.79 47.43
C ALA A 256 -9.73 0.96 45.92
N ALA A 257 -8.80 0.47 45.08
CA ALA A 257 -8.97 0.45 43.63
C ALA A 257 -10.09 -0.49 43.18
N TYR A 258 -10.19 -1.68 43.79
CA TYR A 258 -11.24 -2.66 43.53
C TYR A 258 -12.63 -2.10 43.87
N GLU A 259 -12.82 -1.52 45.06
CA GLU A 259 -14.10 -0.93 45.45
C GLU A 259 -14.51 0.23 44.54
N LYS A 260 -13.56 1.04 44.05
CA LYS A 260 -13.83 2.07 43.03
C LYS A 260 -14.23 1.50 41.67
N ALA A 261 -13.72 0.33 41.29
CA ALA A 261 -13.96 -0.31 39.99
C ALA A 261 -15.15 -1.29 40.00
N LYS A 262 -15.73 -1.57 41.18
CA LYS A 262 -16.76 -2.59 41.41
C LYS A 262 -17.94 -2.52 40.44
N GLY A 263 -18.46 -1.32 40.20
CA GLY A 263 -19.60 -1.11 39.28
C GLY A 263 -19.32 -1.43 37.81
N ARG A 264 -18.05 -1.54 37.39
CA ARG A 264 -17.66 -1.95 36.03
C ARG A 264 -17.30 -3.44 35.94
N LEU A 265 -16.95 -4.06 37.08
CA LEU A 265 -16.54 -5.46 37.16
C LEU A 265 -17.70 -6.41 37.50
N GLU A 266 -18.82 -5.86 37.99
CA GLU A 266 -20.03 -6.63 38.27
C GLU A 266 -20.84 -6.84 36.98
N VAL A 267 -21.00 -8.11 36.58
CA VAL A 267 -21.88 -8.49 35.47
C VAL A 267 -23.27 -8.78 36.06
N PRO A 268 -24.30 -7.97 35.76
CA PRO A 268 -25.63 -8.19 36.33
C PRO A 268 -26.21 -9.54 35.89
N GLU A 269 -26.93 -10.19 36.81
CA GLU A 269 -27.59 -11.48 36.59
C GLU A 269 -28.54 -11.40 35.39
N LYS A 270 -28.32 -12.22 34.36
CA LYS A 270 -29.23 -12.33 33.20
C LYS A 270 -30.14 -13.54 33.39
N ARG A 271 -31.45 -13.31 33.51
CA ARG A 271 -32.46 -14.37 33.55
C ARG A 271 -33.12 -14.51 32.18
N HIS A 272 -33.16 -15.74 31.66
CA HIS A 272 -33.88 -16.06 30.43
C HIS A 272 -35.18 -16.79 30.78
N ALA A 273 -36.32 -16.24 30.37
CA ALA A 273 -37.61 -16.91 30.44
C ALA A 273 -38.00 -17.43 29.05
N ARG A 274 -38.54 -18.64 28.98
CA ARG A 274 -39.12 -19.23 27.76
C ARG A 274 -40.58 -19.55 28.02
N HIS A 275 -41.46 -19.07 27.16
CA HIS A 275 -42.88 -19.38 27.20
C HIS A 275 -43.15 -20.49 26.18
N VAL A 276 -43.69 -21.62 26.65
CA VAL A 276 -44.21 -22.69 25.79
C VAL A 276 -45.73 -22.58 25.84
N LEU A 277 -46.34 -22.14 24.75
CA LEU A 277 -47.78 -22.08 24.60
C LEU A 277 -48.28 -23.50 24.29
N ILE A 278 -49.01 -24.11 25.22
CA ILE A 278 -49.74 -25.35 24.96
C ILE A 278 -51.20 -24.97 24.72
N THR A 279 -51.65 -25.13 23.49
CA THR A 279 -53.05 -24.93 23.11
C THR A 279 -53.86 -26.20 23.41
N GLY A 280 -54.64 -26.17 24.49
CA GLY A 280 -55.68 -27.16 24.77
C GLY A 280 -57.00 -26.75 24.14
N LYS A 281 -57.73 -27.72 23.56
CA LYS A 281 -59.14 -27.54 23.18
C LYS A 281 -59.98 -27.48 24.46
N ASP A 282 -60.78 -26.42 24.58
CA ASP A 282 -61.79 -26.28 25.62
C ASP A 282 -62.82 -27.41 25.49
N ASP A 283 -62.84 -28.29 26.49
CA ASP A 283 -64.00 -29.10 26.84
C ASP A 283 -64.22 -28.96 28.37
N ALA A 284 -65.41 -28.45 28.71
CA ALA A 284 -66.05 -28.26 30.03
C ALA A 284 -65.94 -26.87 30.70
#